data_AF-A0A7S2DT78-F1
#
_entry.id   AF-A0A7S2DT78-F1
#
_cell.length_a   1.000
_cell.length_b   1.000
_cell.length_c   1.000
_cell.angle_alpha   90.00
_cell.angle_beta   90.00
_cell.angle_gamma   90.00
#
_symmetry.space_group_name_H-M   'P 1'
#
loop_
_entity.id
_entity.type
_entity.pdbx_description
1 polymer ?
#
loop_
_entity_poly.entity_id
_entity_poly.type
_entity_poly.pdbx_seq_one_letter_code
_entity_poly.pdbx_strand_id
1 'polypeptide(L)'
;DTPPRTRRIMRSLVLLLVVLQLVSPTRAQGVCAATHCLKESVACGLADKSGKCARALECSLKCNSKPKPVQPGCDYLCEMTYGEQDTRFSDLLQCMMNNSCLPKYGPDGTCLANDADAVQNLTSMDQLEGDWWVLKGVNCGQLGNATGQGPNPTPTIASGYPGGYDWYPCQHERFVKSNGHDFPNPTSPWVNNITYCGGGNGGLKECTTSIIDTVANVSLTSPGVIHHLYTDAPLKPQDEKWKVVSWPHPDFMLTIWCGNTPVVPYNGGILLSRAGRTVDSIPEYVNDIFRSVAKRFNIVYDEMCPSTNEACP
;
A
#
# COMPACT_ATOMS: atom_id res chain seq x y z
N ASP A 1 -37.64 17.23 39.35
CA ASP A 1 -37.96 15.87 38.87
C ASP A 1 -38.50 15.86 37.45
N THR A 2 -37.62 15.57 36.49
CA THR A 2 -37.97 15.35 35.09
C THR A 2 -37.94 13.84 34.81
N PRO A 3 -38.92 13.28 34.08
CA PRO A 3 -39.11 11.84 34.02
C PRO A 3 -38.00 11.15 33.20
N PRO A 4 -37.62 9.91 33.55
CA PRO A 4 -36.45 9.20 33.01
C PRO A 4 -36.62 8.71 31.56
N ARG A 5 -37.77 8.94 30.91
CA ARG A 5 -38.04 8.47 29.53
C ARG A 5 -37.44 9.35 28.44
N THR A 6 -37.23 10.64 28.67
CA THR A 6 -36.75 11.58 27.64
C THR A 6 -35.24 11.44 27.35
N ARG A 7 -34.46 10.93 28.31
CA ARG A 7 -33.00 10.74 28.15
C ARG A 7 -32.62 9.56 27.24
N ARG A 8 -33.46 8.54 27.09
CA ARG A 8 -33.20 7.42 26.16
C ARG A 8 -33.43 7.80 24.70
N ILE A 9 -34.46 8.59 24.42
CA ILE A 9 -34.79 9.02 23.05
C ILE A 9 -33.75 10.03 22.53
N MET A 10 -33.26 10.95 23.37
CA MET A 10 -32.19 11.86 22.98
C MET A 10 -30.85 11.15 22.72
N ARG A 11 -30.51 10.09 23.45
CA ARG A 11 -29.28 9.32 23.17
C ARG A 11 -29.34 8.59 21.83
N SER A 12 -30.49 8.04 21.44
CA SER A 12 -30.68 7.41 20.13
C SER A 12 -30.70 8.42 18.97
N LEU A 13 -31.29 9.62 19.15
CA LEU A 13 -31.28 10.66 18.11
C LEU A 13 -29.90 11.30 17.92
N VAL A 14 -29.15 11.51 19.00
CA VAL A 14 -27.77 12.04 18.93
C VAL A 14 -26.84 11.01 18.28
N LEU A 15 -27.03 9.70 18.52
CA LEU A 15 -26.26 8.65 17.83
C LEU A 15 -26.59 8.57 16.33
N LEU A 16 -27.87 8.73 15.94
CA LEU A 16 -28.29 8.77 14.54
C LEU A 16 -27.71 10.00 13.82
N LEU A 17 -27.65 11.15 14.51
CA LEU A 17 -27.01 12.37 14.01
C LEU A 17 -25.48 12.25 13.92
N VAL A 18 -24.83 11.49 14.80
CA VAL A 18 -23.40 11.16 14.68
C VAL A 18 -23.16 10.21 13.50
N VAL A 19 -24.02 9.21 13.26
CA VAL A 19 -23.98 8.39 12.05
C VAL A 19 -24.21 9.22 10.77
N LEU A 20 -25.01 10.29 10.83
CA LEU A 20 -25.21 11.25 9.75
C LEU A 20 -24.07 12.29 9.60
N GLN A 21 -23.28 12.54 10.65
CA GLN A 21 -22.10 13.43 10.61
C GLN A 21 -20.78 12.68 10.33
N LEU A 22 -20.75 11.36 10.48
CA LEU A 22 -19.66 10.48 10.02
C LEU A 22 -19.66 10.30 8.48
N VAL A 23 -20.43 11.12 7.76
CA VAL A 23 -20.64 11.05 6.32
C VAL A 23 -19.96 12.25 5.66
N SER A 24 -18.63 12.22 5.53
CA SER A 24 -17.91 13.06 4.56
C SER A 24 -16.56 12.45 4.18
N PRO A 25 -16.50 11.78 3.02
CA PRO A 25 -16.09 12.34 1.74
C PRO A 25 -17.33 12.81 0.97
N THR A 26 -17.18 13.78 0.05
CA THR A 26 -18.28 14.49 -0.69
C THR A 26 -19.66 13.95 -0.38
N ARG A 27 -20.49 14.65 0.41
CA ARG A 27 -21.86 14.24 0.87
C ARG A 27 -22.52 13.10 0.08
N ALA A 28 -22.48 13.16 -1.25
CA ALA A 28 -22.76 12.08 -2.20
C ALA A 28 -22.23 10.66 -1.87
N GLN A 29 -20.96 10.44 -1.52
CA GLN A 29 -20.38 9.10 -1.32
C GLN A 29 -20.93 8.43 -0.08
N GLY A 30 -20.93 9.13 1.05
CA GLY A 30 -21.50 8.57 2.25
C GLY A 30 -23.04 8.46 2.16
N VAL A 31 -23.72 9.33 1.40
CA VAL A 31 -25.14 9.14 1.05
C VAL A 31 -25.33 7.90 0.17
N CYS A 32 -24.45 7.65 -0.79
CA CYS A 32 -24.47 6.45 -1.63
C CYS A 32 -24.30 5.19 -0.78
N ALA A 33 -23.27 5.14 0.07
CA ALA A 33 -23.04 4.00 0.98
C ALA A 33 -24.22 3.80 1.94
N ALA A 34 -24.77 4.87 2.52
CA ALA A 34 -25.94 4.78 3.38
C ALA A 34 -27.21 4.31 2.65
N THR A 35 -27.32 4.56 1.34
CA THR A 35 -28.49 4.17 0.53
C THR A 35 -28.38 2.75 0.01
N HIS A 36 -27.21 2.38 -0.52
CA HIS A 36 -26.99 1.11 -1.22
C HIS A 36 -26.35 0.03 -0.34
N CYS A 37 -25.67 0.43 0.74
CA CYS A 37 -24.88 -0.44 1.62
C CYS A 37 -25.25 -0.24 3.08
N LEU A 38 -26.53 0.08 3.37
CA LEU A 38 -26.98 0.37 4.74
C LEU A 38 -26.71 -0.78 5.69
N LYS A 39 -26.95 -2.02 5.24
CA LYS A 39 -26.78 -3.24 6.04
C LYS A 39 -25.31 -3.39 6.45
N GLU A 40 -24.41 -3.30 5.48
CA GLU A 40 -22.96 -3.43 5.67
C GLU A 40 -22.42 -2.26 6.50
N SER A 41 -22.94 -1.04 6.28
CA SER A 41 -22.59 0.15 7.05
C SER A 41 -22.99 0.02 8.54
N VAL A 42 -24.20 -0.50 8.81
CA VAL A 42 -24.66 -0.78 10.18
C VAL A 42 -23.84 -1.90 10.81
N ALA A 43 -23.51 -2.94 10.05
CA ALA A 43 -22.69 -4.04 10.51
C ALA A 43 -21.27 -3.58 10.91
N CYS A 44 -20.67 -2.72 10.09
CA CYS A 44 -19.35 -2.14 10.32
C CYS A 44 -19.32 -1.12 11.47
N GLY A 45 -20.34 -0.26 11.56
CA GLY A 45 -20.37 0.82 12.56
C GLY A 45 -20.89 0.38 13.92
N LEU A 46 -22.14 -0.07 13.98
CA LEU A 46 -22.85 -0.28 15.25
C LEU A 46 -22.76 -1.72 15.76
N ALA A 47 -22.68 -2.70 14.85
CA ALA A 47 -22.64 -4.11 15.23
C ALA A 47 -21.21 -4.64 15.45
N ASP A 48 -20.18 -3.88 15.05
CA ASP A 48 -18.78 -4.26 15.26
C ASP A 48 -18.36 -4.03 16.72
N LYS A 49 -18.40 -5.10 17.51
CA LYS A 49 -17.94 -5.11 18.90
C LYS A 49 -16.41 -4.91 19.04
N SER A 50 -15.64 -5.24 18.01
CA SER A 50 -14.18 -5.04 18.03
C SER A 50 -13.79 -3.59 17.79
N GLY A 51 -14.68 -2.84 17.12
CA GLY A 51 -14.45 -1.47 16.68
C GLY A 51 -13.40 -1.33 15.58
N LYS A 52 -12.85 -2.42 15.04
CA LYS A 52 -11.86 -2.39 13.96
C LYS A 52 -12.42 -1.76 12.70
N CYS A 53 -13.61 -2.18 12.27
CA CYS A 53 -14.28 -1.68 11.09
C CYS A 53 -14.63 -0.19 11.23
N ALA A 54 -15.19 0.20 12.38
CA ALA A 54 -15.49 1.60 12.69
C ALA A 54 -14.23 2.49 12.72
N ARG A 55 -13.11 1.97 13.24
CA ARG A 55 -11.82 2.69 13.25
C ARG A 55 -11.23 2.84 11.86
N ALA A 56 -11.32 1.81 11.02
CA ALA A 56 -10.89 1.87 9.63
C ALA A 56 -11.65 2.99 8.90
N LEU A 57 -12.99 3.01 9.01
CA LEU A 57 -13.82 4.08 8.45
C LEU A 57 -13.48 5.45 9.02
N GLU A 58 -13.34 5.59 10.34
CA GLU A 58 -12.97 6.88 10.96
C GLU A 58 -11.61 7.38 10.46
N CYS A 59 -10.65 6.48 10.26
CA CYS A 59 -9.33 6.78 9.72
C CYS A 59 -9.43 7.26 8.28
N SER A 60 -10.10 6.52 7.39
CA SER A 60 -10.30 6.92 5.98
C SER A 60 -11.08 8.24 5.87
N LEU A 61 -12.07 8.48 6.74
CA LEU A 61 -12.78 9.76 6.79
C LEU A 61 -11.85 10.95 7.09
N LYS A 62 -10.83 10.75 7.93
CA LYS A 62 -9.81 11.79 8.20
C LYS A 62 -8.91 12.01 7.00
N CYS A 63 -8.67 11.01 6.15
CA CYS A 63 -7.91 11.15 4.92
C CYS A 63 -8.53 12.14 3.93
N ASN A 64 -9.86 12.34 3.96
CA ASN A 64 -10.53 13.33 3.11
C ASN A 64 -10.10 14.78 3.36
N SER A 65 -9.51 15.06 4.53
CA SER A 65 -8.95 16.38 4.84
C SER A 65 -7.58 16.62 4.18
N LYS A 66 -6.93 15.57 3.67
CA LYS A 66 -5.64 15.64 2.99
C LYS A 66 -5.79 16.09 1.54
N PRO A 67 -4.74 16.66 0.92
CA PRO A 67 -4.75 16.96 -0.51
C PRO A 67 -5.13 15.74 -1.34
N LYS A 68 -5.99 15.91 -2.36
CA LYS A 68 -6.50 14.80 -3.19
C LYS A 68 -5.44 13.80 -3.66
N PRO A 69 -4.23 14.21 -4.12
CA PRO A 69 -3.22 13.26 -4.56
C PRO A 69 -2.80 12.27 -3.47
N VAL A 70 -2.74 12.69 -2.20
CA VAL A 70 -2.23 11.85 -1.09
C VAL A 70 -3.33 11.06 -0.37
N GLN A 71 -4.60 11.28 -0.73
CA GLN A 71 -5.73 10.57 -0.13
C GLN A 71 -5.65 9.05 -0.32
N PRO A 72 -5.31 8.50 -1.51
CA PRO A 72 -5.27 7.05 -1.73
C PRO A 72 -4.29 6.32 -0.83
N GLY A 73 -3.07 6.87 -0.64
CA GLY A 73 -2.07 6.28 0.25
C GLY A 73 -2.50 6.33 1.72
N CYS A 74 -3.15 7.42 2.14
CA CYS A 74 -3.72 7.54 3.48
C CYS A 74 -4.85 6.53 3.72
N ASP A 75 -5.80 6.43 2.78
CA ASP A 75 -6.92 5.48 2.86
C ASP A 75 -6.40 4.04 2.89
N TYR A 76 -5.45 3.70 2.02
CA TYR A 76 -4.83 2.39 1.99
C TYR A 76 -4.22 2.00 3.35
N LEU A 77 -3.44 2.89 3.98
CA LEU A 77 -2.89 2.60 5.30
C LEU A 77 -3.96 2.42 6.37
N CYS A 78 -5.06 3.19 6.32
CA CYS A 78 -6.20 3.00 7.21
C CYS A 78 -6.88 1.64 7.00
N GLU A 79 -7.10 1.26 5.74
CA GLU A 79 -7.69 -0.01 5.34
C GLU A 79 -6.83 -1.19 5.81
N MET A 80 -5.53 -1.15 5.55
CA MET A 80 -4.63 -2.24 5.88
C MET A 80 -4.38 -2.34 7.39
N THR A 81 -4.26 -1.20 8.09
CA THR A 81 -4.00 -1.20 9.55
C THR A 81 -5.20 -1.68 10.36
N TYR A 82 -6.41 -1.28 9.99
CA TYR A 82 -7.60 -1.47 10.82
C TYR A 82 -8.65 -2.39 10.20
N GLY A 83 -8.70 -2.48 8.87
CA GLY A 83 -9.79 -3.09 8.13
C GLY A 83 -9.49 -4.45 7.51
N GLU A 84 -8.26 -4.73 7.10
CA GLU A 84 -7.88 -5.93 6.32
C GLU A 84 -8.41 -7.25 6.87
N GLN A 85 -8.26 -7.45 8.19
CA GLN A 85 -8.68 -8.68 8.86
C GLN A 85 -10.15 -8.67 9.33
N ASP A 86 -10.91 -7.61 9.07
CA ASP A 86 -12.32 -7.50 9.46
C ASP A 86 -13.23 -7.75 8.26
N THR A 87 -13.91 -8.90 8.26
CA THR A 87 -14.80 -9.28 7.15
C THR A 87 -15.95 -8.29 6.93
N ARG A 88 -16.40 -7.57 7.96
CA ARG A 88 -17.46 -6.55 7.81
C ARG A 88 -16.94 -5.33 7.06
N PHE A 89 -15.66 -5.02 7.22
CA PHE A 89 -15.02 -3.94 6.48
C PHE A 89 -14.90 -4.31 5.01
N SER A 90 -14.40 -5.51 4.73
CA SER A 90 -14.34 -6.05 3.37
C SER A 90 -15.73 -6.16 2.71
N ASP A 91 -16.76 -6.60 3.44
CA ASP A 91 -18.15 -6.65 2.96
C ASP A 91 -18.68 -5.24 2.61
N LEU A 92 -18.38 -4.24 3.44
CA LEU A 92 -18.76 -2.85 3.18
C LEU A 92 -18.05 -2.29 1.95
N LEU A 93 -16.73 -2.46 1.83
CA LEU A 93 -15.98 -2.01 0.67
C LEU A 93 -16.44 -2.69 -0.62
N GLN A 94 -16.70 -3.99 -0.56
CA GLN A 94 -17.25 -4.75 -1.69
C GLN A 94 -18.63 -4.22 -2.09
N CYS A 95 -19.52 -3.92 -1.14
CA CYS A 95 -20.82 -3.32 -1.44
C CYS A 95 -20.65 -1.93 -2.07
N MET A 96 -19.79 -1.09 -1.51
CA MET A 96 -19.55 0.26 -2.02
C MET A 96 -18.98 0.20 -3.44
N MET A 97 -18.09 -0.74 -3.72
CA MET A 97 -17.55 -0.98 -5.06
C MET A 97 -18.64 -1.40 -6.05
N ASN A 98 -19.47 -2.38 -5.69
CA ASN A 98 -20.57 -2.89 -6.54
C ASN A 98 -21.58 -1.79 -6.89
N ASN A 99 -21.73 -0.78 -6.03
CA ASN A 99 -22.65 0.34 -6.23
C ASN A 99 -21.96 1.65 -6.64
N SER A 100 -20.66 1.60 -7.02
CA SER A 100 -19.88 2.79 -7.40
C SER A 100 -19.90 3.92 -6.35
N CYS A 101 -19.98 3.57 -5.08
CA CYS A 101 -19.94 4.51 -3.96
C CYS A 101 -18.52 4.89 -3.51
N LEU A 102 -17.48 4.17 -3.99
CA LEU A 102 -16.08 4.50 -3.71
C LEU A 102 -15.59 5.66 -4.59
N PRO A 103 -14.72 6.54 -4.07
CA PRO A 103 -14.00 7.50 -4.90
C PRO A 103 -13.21 6.79 -6.00
N LYS A 104 -13.10 7.45 -7.16
CA LYS A 104 -12.10 7.11 -8.18
C LYS A 104 -10.97 8.11 -8.05
N TYR A 105 -9.75 7.60 -7.93
CA TYR A 105 -8.56 8.40 -7.84
C TYR A 105 -7.86 8.47 -9.21
N GLY A 106 -7.08 9.53 -9.41
CA GLY A 106 -6.17 9.60 -10.54
C GLY A 106 -5.04 8.58 -10.39
N PRO A 107 -4.25 8.33 -11.45
CA PRO A 107 -3.12 7.42 -11.36
C PRO A 107 -2.11 7.89 -10.31
N ASP A 108 -1.59 6.94 -9.54
CA ASP A 108 -0.46 7.10 -8.65
C ASP A 108 0.80 6.59 -9.36
N GLY A 109 1.62 7.51 -9.79
CA GLY A 109 2.84 7.27 -10.54
C GLY A 109 2.60 7.02 -12.02
N THR A 110 3.69 6.93 -12.76
CA THR A 110 3.70 6.45 -14.14
C THR A 110 4.28 5.04 -14.17
N CYS A 111 3.71 4.16 -14.99
CA CYS A 111 4.30 2.86 -15.29
C CYS A 111 5.57 3.08 -16.14
N LEU A 112 6.74 2.97 -15.52
CA LEU A 112 8.02 3.35 -16.16
C LEU A 112 8.65 2.24 -17.00
N ALA A 113 8.27 0.97 -16.81
CA ALA A 113 8.90 -0.17 -17.44
C ALA A 113 7.87 -1.12 -18.06
N ASN A 114 8.26 -1.75 -19.17
CA ASN A 114 7.53 -2.84 -19.80
C ASN A 114 8.25 -4.18 -19.60
N ASP A 115 7.60 -5.28 -20.00
CA ASP A 115 8.11 -6.63 -19.76
C ASP A 115 9.46 -6.89 -20.46
N ALA A 116 9.76 -6.22 -21.57
CA ALA A 116 11.04 -6.36 -22.29
C ALA A 116 12.20 -5.64 -21.61
N ASP A 117 11.92 -4.71 -20.68
CA ASP A 117 12.94 -4.01 -19.90
C ASP A 117 13.47 -4.86 -18.73
N ALA A 118 12.77 -5.95 -18.40
CA ALA A 118 13.12 -6.82 -17.29
C ALA A 118 14.37 -7.67 -17.57
N VAL A 119 15.07 -8.08 -16.53
CA VAL A 119 16.26 -8.95 -16.64
C VAL A 119 15.86 -10.32 -17.16
N GLN A 120 16.55 -10.78 -18.21
CA GLN A 120 16.18 -12.00 -18.92
C GLN A 120 16.74 -13.29 -18.28
N ASN A 121 17.65 -13.16 -17.30
CA ASN A 121 18.27 -14.28 -16.58
C ASN A 121 17.51 -14.69 -15.30
N LEU A 122 16.43 -13.98 -14.95
CA LEU A 122 15.53 -14.38 -13.87
C LEU A 122 14.39 -15.22 -14.46
N THR A 123 14.53 -16.54 -14.41
CA THR A 123 13.64 -17.49 -15.12
C THR A 123 12.89 -18.44 -14.19
N SER A 124 13.22 -18.49 -12.90
CA SER A 124 12.47 -19.24 -11.88
C SER A 124 12.24 -18.39 -10.62
N MET A 125 11.10 -18.61 -9.96
CA MET A 125 10.83 -18.06 -8.63
C MET A 125 11.82 -18.57 -7.57
N ASP A 126 12.42 -19.75 -7.75
CA ASP A 126 13.46 -20.27 -6.83
C ASP A 126 14.65 -19.30 -6.71
N GLN A 127 14.95 -18.50 -7.75
CA GLN A 127 16.02 -17.51 -7.73
C GLN A 127 15.73 -16.33 -6.79
N LEU A 128 14.46 -16.12 -6.42
CA LEU A 128 14.02 -15.05 -5.52
C LEU A 128 13.74 -15.54 -4.10
N GLU A 129 13.79 -16.85 -3.86
CA GLU A 129 13.44 -17.46 -2.58
C GLU A 129 14.19 -16.80 -1.42
N GLY A 130 13.46 -16.47 -0.35
CA GLY A 130 14.00 -15.88 0.87
C GLY A 130 13.53 -14.45 1.13
N ASP A 131 14.23 -13.84 2.07
CA ASP A 131 13.94 -12.54 2.67
C ASP A 131 14.62 -11.40 1.91
N TRP A 132 13.88 -10.31 1.67
CA TRP A 132 14.36 -9.12 0.98
C TRP A 132 13.87 -7.85 1.68
N TRP A 133 14.78 -6.94 1.98
CA TRP A 133 14.50 -5.65 2.59
C TRP A 133 14.43 -4.56 1.53
N VAL A 134 13.40 -3.72 1.59
CA VAL A 134 13.35 -2.51 0.77
C VAL A 134 14.32 -1.49 1.34
N LEU A 135 15.32 -1.10 0.56
CA LEU A 135 16.33 -0.11 0.95
C LEU A 135 16.03 1.27 0.40
N LYS A 136 15.35 1.36 -0.76
CA LYS A 136 14.97 2.62 -1.39
C LYS A 136 13.63 2.54 -2.11
N GLY A 137 12.87 3.64 -2.12
CA GLY A 137 11.62 3.85 -2.87
C GLY A 137 11.71 5.01 -3.87
N VAL A 138 10.98 4.94 -4.98
CA VAL A 138 10.99 5.96 -6.04
C VAL A 138 10.18 7.21 -5.68
N ASN A 139 9.32 7.18 -4.66
CA ASN A 139 8.36 8.26 -4.40
C ASN A 139 8.96 9.60 -3.93
N CYS A 140 10.28 9.70 -3.74
CA CYS A 140 10.97 10.94 -3.40
C CYS A 140 11.86 11.42 -4.53
N GLY A 141 12.00 12.75 -4.58
CA GLY A 141 13.07 13.44 -5.28
C GLY A 141 13.16 13.16 -6.79
N GLN A 142 12.05 12.78 -7.42
CA GLN A 142 12.02 12.60 -8.88
C GLN A 142 11.78 13.92 -9.64
N LEU A 143 12.14 15.07 -9.05
CA LEU A 143 11.74 16.40 -9.53
C LEU A 143 12.87 17.31 -10.00
N GLY A 144 14.13 16.92 -9.91
CA GLY A 144 15.28 17.76 -10.31
C GLY A 144 15.44 19.07 -9.54
N ASN A 145 14.47 19.43 -8.68
CA ASN A 145 14.51 20.47 -7.68
C ASN A 145 14.50 19.77 -6.33
N ALA A 146 15.70 19.43 -5.86
CA ALA A 146 16.02 18.80 -4.58
C ALA A 146 15.61 19.61 -3.34
N THR A 147 14.50 20.36 -3.35
CA THR A 147 13.99 21.04 -2.16
C THR A 147 13.48 20.05 -1.09
N GLY A 148 13.41 18.75 -1.42
CA GLY A 148 13.08 17.65 -0.52
C GLY A 148 14.28 16.90 0.07
N GLN A 149 15.53 17.22 -0.28
CA GLN A 149 16.72 16.55 0.27
C GLN A 149 17.16 17.11 1.64
N GLY A 150 16.21 17.65 2.42
CA GLY A 150 16.45 17.98 3.82
C GLY A 150 16.40 16.74 4.71
N PRO A 151 16.69 16.87 6.01
CA PRO A 151 16.53 15.78 6.98
C PRO A 151 15.09 15.22 7.08
N ASN A 152 14.12 15.88 6.43
CA ASN A 152 12.73 15.48 6.35
C ASN A 152 12.30 15.46 4.86
N PRO A 153 12.67 14.41 4.10
CA PRO A 153 12.16 14.26 2.75
C PRO A 153 10.64 14.14 2.77
N THR A 154 10.00 14.76 1.78
CA THR A 154 8.55 14.68 1.59
C THR A 154 8.28 14.01 0.25
N PRO A 155 7.27 13.13 0.15
CA PRO A 155 6.87 12.55 -1.13
C PRO A 155 6.67 13.65 -2.17
N THR A 156 7.23 13.47 -3.36
CA THR A 156 7.18 14.50 -4.40
C THR A 156 5.82 14.47 -5.08
N ILE A 157 4.88 15.29 -4.58
CA ILE A 157 3.51 15.39 -5.13
C ILE A 157 3.50 15.69 -6.64
N ALA A 158 4.51 16.40 -7.16
CA ALA A 158 4.58 16.76 -8.58
C ALA A 158 5.17 15.67 -9.49
N SER A 159 5.88 14.65 -8.96
CA SER A 159 6.46 13.58 -9.81
C SER A 159 5.46 12.49 -10.16
N GLY A 160 4.22 12.65 -9.72
CA GLY A 160 3.13 11.76 -10.02
C GLY A 160 2.94 10.65 -9.01
N TYR A 161 3.81 10.45 -8.00
CA TYR A 161 3.72 9.35 -7.02
C TYR A 161 3.24 9.78 -5.61
N PRO A 162 2.03 10.33 -5.46
CA PRO A 162 1.62 10.92 -4.20
C PRO A 162 1.26 9.92 -3.09
N GLY A 163 1.06 8.64 -3.40
CA GLY A 163 0.59 7.64 -2.42
C GLY A 163 1.68 7.11 -1.50
N GLY A 164 2.95 7.15 -1.89
CA GLY A 164 4.03 6.77 -0.98
C GLY A 164 4.20 5.25 -0.79
N TYR A 165 3.57 4.40 -1.61
CA TYR A 165 3.53 2.93 -1.41
C TYR A 165 4.88 2.19 -1.42
N ASP A 166 5.95 2.85 -1.87
CA ASP A 166 7.27 2.26 -2.06
C ASP A 166 8.31 2.71 -1.03
N TRP A 167 7.86 3.48 -0.02
CA TRP A 167 8.72 4.06 0.99
C TRP A 167 8.03 3.98 2.35
N TYR A 168 8.44 2.97 3.14
CA TYR A 168 8.00 2.77 4.51
C TYR A 168 9.20 2.69 5.48
N PRO A 169 9.04 3.05 6.77
CA PRO A 169 10.09 2.91 7.78
C PRO A 169 10.57 1.46 7.96
N CYS A 170 9.62 0.54 7.81
CA CYS A 170 9.86 -0.89 7.76
C CYS A 170 9.14 -1.46 6.54
N GLN A 171 9.86 -2.17 5.68
CA GLN A 171 9.27 -2.94 4.59
C GLN A 171 10.15 -4.13 4.20
N HIS A 172 9.51 -5.30 4.14
CA HIS A 172 10.13 -6.59 3.95
C HIS A 172 9.28 -7.47 3.05
N GLU A 173 9.93 -8.10 2.08
CA GLU A 173 9.33 -9.02 1.11
C GLU A 173 9.90 -10.43 1.36
N ARG A 174 9.04 -11.43 1.46
CA ARG A 174 9.45 -12.82 1.70
C ARG A 174 8.84 -13.74 0.66
N PHE A 175 9.65 -14.14 -0.31
CA PHE A 175 9.26 -15.08 -1.36
C PHE A 175 9.44 -16.52 -0.87
N VAL A 176 8.34 -17.24 -0.70
CA VAL A 176 8.35 -18.62 -0.18
C VAL A 176 7.39 -19.52 -0.94
N LYS A 177 7.70 -20.82 -0.92
CA LYS A 177 6.81 -21.85 -1.45
C LYS A 177 5.59 -21.97 -0.55
N SER A 178 4.41 -21.86 -1.15
CA SER A 178 3.17 -22.14 -0.44
C SER A 178 2.98 -23.64 -0.30
N ASN A 179 2.68 -24.07 0.91
CA ASN A 179 2.31 -25.46 1.23
C ASN A 179 0.77 -25.65 1.29
N GLY A 180 0.01 -24.63 0.86
CA GLY A 180 -1.45 -24.67 0.82
C GLY A 180 -2.15 -24.32 2.15
N HIS A 181 -1.41 -24.11 3.24
CA HIS A 181 -2.00 -23.89 4.57
C HIS A 181 -1.41 -22.73 5.36
N ASP A 182 -0.18 -22.31 5.08
CA ASP A 182 0.48 -21.21 5.81
C ASP A 182 -0.11 -19.83 5.50
N PHE A 183 -0.81 -19.70 4.37
CA PHE A 183 -1.32 -18.42 3.87
C PHE A 183 -2.81 -18.51 3.50
N PRO A 184 -3.58 -17.42 3.64
CA PRO A 184 -4.99 -17.40 3.27
C PRO A 184 -5.17 -17.48 1.74
N ASN A 185 -5.88 -18.53 1.28
CA ASN A 185 -6.27 -18.74 -0.13
C ASN A 185 -5.10 -18.74 -1.14
N PRO A 186 -4.09 -19.62 -0.98
CA PRO A 186 -3.00 -19.69 -1.95
C PRO A 186 -3.54 -20.27 -3.27
N THR A 187 -3.40 -19.51 -4.34
CA THR A 187 -3.74 -19.90 -5.71
C THR A 187 -2.49 -20.16 -6.56
N SER A 188 -1.30 -19.92 -6.02
CA SER A 188 0.00 -20.17 -6.66
C SER A 188 0.90 -21.05 -5.76
N PRO A 189 1.82 -21.87 -6.33
CA PRO A 189 2.86 -22.55 -5.57
C PRO A 189 3.81 -21.59 -4.83
N TRP A 190 3.81 -20.30 -5.17
CA TRP A 190 4.64 -19.28 -4.55
C TRP A 190 3.79 -18.13 -4.02
N VAL A 191 4.19 -17.63 -2.85
CA VAL A 191 3.67 -16.39 -2.29
C VAL A 191 4.81 -15.42 -2.01
N ASN A 192 4.47 -14.14 -2.03
CA ASN A 192 5.25 -13.11 -1.38
C ASN A 192 4.49 -12.69 -0.13
N ASN A 193 5.07 -12.93 1.04
CA ASN A 193 4.57 -12.38 2.30
C ASN A 193 5.25 -11.02 2.51
N ILE A 194 4.46 -9.96 2.49
CA ILE A 194 4.91 -8.58 2.56
C ILE A 194 4.57 -8.04 3.94
N THR A 195 5.58 -7.60 4.68
CA THR A 195 5.37 -6.89 5.95
C THR A 195 5.88 -5.47 5.89
N TYR A 196 5.10 -4.52 6.40
CA TYR A 196 5.47 -3.12 6.41
C TYR A 196 4.70 -2.34 7.49
N CYS A 197 5.03 -1.07 7.69
CA CYS A 197 4.27 -0.17 8.55
C CYS A 197 4.17 1.23 7.96
N GLY A 198 3.08 1.94 8.27
CA GLY A 198 2.96 3.36 7.94
C GLY A 198 3.86 4.21 8.83
N GLY A 199 4.58 5.18 8.23
CA GLY A 199 5.39 6.16 8.94
C GLY A 199 4.87 7.59 8.80
N GLY A 200 5.14 8.44 9.79
CA GLY A 200 4.90 9.88 9.66
C GLY A 200 5.82 10.48 8.60
N ASN A 201 5.26 11.24 7.64
CA ASN A 201 6.01 11.91 6.56
C ASN A 201 6.91 10.99 5.73
N GLY A 202 6.37 9.85 5.30
CA GLY A 202 6.94 9.02 4.23
C GLY A 202 8.09 8.10 4.65
N GLY A 203 8.74 8.29 5.79
CA GLY A 203 9.83 7.42 6.21
C GLY A 203 10.86 8.32 6.87
N LEU A 204 11.35 8.01 8.05
CA LEU A 204 12.72 7.52 8.11
C LEU A 204 13.08 6.98 9.49
N LYS A 205 12.16 6.91 10.45
CA LYS A 205 12.53 6.43 11.79
C LYS A 205 11.54 5.51 12.48
N GLU A 206 10.25 5.79 12.42
CA GLU A 206 9.30 5.10 13.31
C GLU A 206 8.01 4.69 12.61
N CYS A 207 7.63 3.43 12.85
CA CYS A 207 6.29 2.96 12.57
C CYS A 207 5.29 3.73 13.42
N THR A 208 4.29 4.32 12.76
CA THR A 208 3.14 4.98 13.39
C THR A 208 1.90 4.08 13.41
N THR A 209 1.96 2.96 12.68
CA THR A 209 0.96 1.90 12.66
C THR A 209 1.53 0.62 13.27
N SER A 210 0.68 -0.36 13.56
CA SER A 210 1.14 -1.74 13.71
C SER A 210 1.78 -2.24 12.40
N ILE A 211 2.59 -3.29 12.51
CA ILE A 211 3.04 -4.04 11.33
C ILE A 211 1.81 -4.58 10.62
N ILE A 212 1.72 -4.27 9.33
CA ILE A 212 0.80 -4.84 8.36
C ILE A 212 1.47 -6.06 7.77
N ASP A 213 0.71 -7.14 7.58
CA ASP A 213 1.16 -8.41 7.03
C ASP A 213 0.16 -8.83 5.95
N THR A 214 0.59 -8.72 4.69
CA THR A 214 -0.24 -9.01 3.51
C THR A 214 0.46 -10.04 2.61
N VAL A 215 -0.33 -10.77 1.84
CA VAL A 215 0.13 -11.91 1.06
C VAL A 215 -0.33 -11.80 -0.39
N ALA A 216 0.63 -11.74 -1.29
CA ALA A 216 0.40 -11.86 -2.72
C ALA A 216 0.72 -13.27 -3.21
N ASN A 217 -0.16 -13.83 -4.03
CA ASN A 217 0.18 -14.98 -4.86
C ASN A 217 1.11 -14.50 -5.97
N VAL A 218 2.26 -15.15 -6.15
CA VAL A 218 3.26 -14.70 -7.12
C VAL A 218 3.59 -15.75 -8.17
N SER A 219 3.91 -15.30 -9.38
CA SER A 219 4.35 -16.15 -10.48
C SER A 219 5.23 -15.36 -11.46
N LEU A 220 6.16 -16.03 -12.14
CA LEU A 220 6.84 -15.42 -13.29
C LEU A 220 5.95 -15.54 -14.52
N THR A 221 5.60 -14.41 -15.13
CA THR A 221 4.82 -14.37 -16.38
C THR A 221 5.70 -14.30 -17.62
N SER A 222 6.91 -13.76 -17.46
CA SER A 222 8.02 -13.81 -18.40
C SER A 222 9.33 -13.66 -17.62
N PRO A 223 10.50 -13.89 -18.23
CA PRO A 223 11.77 -13.65 -17.55
C PRO A 223 11.83 -12.25 -16.94
N GLY A 224 12.15 -12.17 -15.64
CA GLY A 224 12.24 -10.91 -14.91
C GLY A 224 10.92 -10.25 -14.50
N VAL A 225 9.76 -10.80 -14.88
CA VAL A 225 8.43 -10.20 -14.60
C VAL A 225 7.64 -11.07 -13.64
N ILE A 226 7.54 -10.59 -12.41
CA ILE A 226 6.82 -11.22 -11.31
C ILE A 226 5.41 -10.61 -11.27
N HIS A 227 4.39 -11.44 -11.39
CA HIS A 227 3.00 -11.03 -11.23
C HIS A 227 2.54 -11.33 -9.80
N HIS A 228 2.11 -10.29 -9.09
CA HIS A 228 1.56 -10.34 -7.74
C HIS A 228 0.04 -10.19 -7.81
N LEU A 229 -0.66 -11.13 -7.20
CA LEU A 229 -2.11 -11.11 -7.06
C LEU A 229 -2.47 -11.19 -5.58
N TYR A 230 -2.94 -10.07 -5.02
CA TYR A 230 -3.29 -9.97 -3.60
C TYR A 230 -4.67 -10.56 -3.37
N THR A 231 -4.74 -11.58 -2.50
CA THR A 231 -5.99 -12.32 -2.24
C THR A 231 -6.62 -12.00 -0.90
N ASP A 232 -5.94 -11.22 -0.06
CA ASP A 232 -6.35 -10.76 1.27
C ASP A 232 -6.79 -9.29 1.28
N ALA A 233 -6.27 -8.47 0.34
CA ALA A 233 -6.62 -7.06 0.19
C ALA A 233 -8.15 -6.83 0.17
N PRO A 234 -8.68 -5.85 0.93
CA PRO A 234 -10.12 -5.55 0.93
C PRO A 234 -10.67 -5.09 -0.43
N LEU A 235 -9.85 -4.37 -1.21
CA LEU A 235 -10.21 -3.86 -2.54
C LEU A 235 -9.70 -4.81 -3.64
N LYS A 236 -10.56 -5.75 -4.05
CA LYS A 236 -10.22 -6.76 -5.08
C LYS A 236 -10.82 -6.43 -6.46
N PRO A 237 -10.16 -6.82 -7.56
CA PRO A 237 -8.80 -7.38 -7.61
C PRO A 237 -7.74 -6.29 -7.35
N GLN A 238 -6.67 -6.67 -6.67
CA GLN A 238 -5.44 -5.89 -6.61
C GLN A 238 -4.34 -6.71 -7.29
N ASP A 239 -3.85 -6.19 -8.41
CA ASP A 239 -2.87 -6.85 -9.26
C ASP A 239 -1.66 -5.95 -9.51
N GLU A 240 -0.46 -6.52 -9.45
CA GLU A 240 0.78 -5.81 -9.75
C GLU A 240 1.69 -6.66 -10.63
N LYS A 241 2.39 -6.01 -11.55
CA LYS A 241 3.48 -6.63 -12.31
C LYS A 241 4.78 -5.94 -11.99
N TRP A 242 5.63 -6.64 -11.25
CA TRP A 242 6.97 -6.23 -10.83
C TRP A 242 7.98 -6.66 -11.89
N LYS A 243 8.66 -5.69 -12.50
CA LYS A 243 9.74 -5.89 -13.47
C LYS A 243 11.05 -5.68 -12.74
N VAL A 244 11.83 -6.74 -12.60
CA VAL A 244 13.21 -6.64 -12.12
C VAL A 244 14.03 -6.05 -13.25
N VAL A 245 14.36 -4.75 -13.19
CA VAL A 245 15.03 -4.02 -14.28
C VAL A 245 16.56 -4.03 -14.13
N SER A 246 17.07 -4.40 -12.96
CA SER A 246 18.49 -4.63 -12.71
C SER A 246 18.68 -5.66 -11.60
N TRP A 247 19.56 -6.63 -11.82
CA TRP A 247 19.96 -7.65 -10.83
C TRP A 247 21.45 -7.96 -10.98
N PRO A 248 22.34 -6.98 -10.67
CA PRO A 248 23.78 -7.10 -10.93
C PRO A 248 24.50 -8.01 -9.94
N HIS A 249 23.85 -8.33 -8.83
CA HIS A 249 24.37 -9.18 -7.76
C HIS A 249 23.21 -10.05 -7.23
N PRO A 250 23.47 -11.31 -6.81
CA PRO A 250 22.42 -12.20 -6.27
C PRO A 250 21.60 -11.56 -5.15
N ASP A 251 22.23 -10.67 -4.38
CA ASP A 251 21.63 -10.08 -3.18
C ASP A 251 20.99 -8.69 -3.37
N PHE A 252 20.98 -8.11 -4.58
CA PHE A 252 20.46 -6.77 -4.81
C PHE A 252 19.69 -6.67 -6.13
N MET A 253 18.43 -6.22 -6.06
CA MET A 253 17.62 -5.98 -7.25
C MET A 253 16.95 -4.60 -7.25
N LEU A 254 16.86 -3.99 -8.42
CA LEU A 254 16.06 -2.81 -8.68
C LEU A 254 14.81 -3.23 -9.45
N THR A 255 13.64 -2.92 -8.88
CA THR A 255 12.35 -3.34 -9.38
C THR A 255 11.47 -2.13 -9.64
N ILE A 256 10.74 -2.15 -10.75
CA ILE A 256 9.69 -1.19 -11.08
C ILE A 256 8.39 -1.98 -11.22
N TRP A 257 7.29 -1.52 -10.61
CA TRP A 257 6.01 -2.17 -10.80
C TRP A 257 4.97 -1.23 -11.41
N CYS A 258 3.99 -1.88 -12.03
CA CYS A 258 2.77 -1.25 -12.46
C CYS A 258 1.62 -2.12 -11.96
N GLY A 259 0.71 -1.51 -11.22
CA GLY A 259 -0.40 -2.20 -10.59
C GLY A 259 -1.68 -1.40 -10.65
N ASN A 260 -2.75 -2.04 -10.21
CA ASN A 260 -4.06 -1.45 -10.23
C ASN A 260 -4.93 -2.03 -9.11
N THR A 261 -5.78 -1.18 -8.54
CA THR A 261 -6.92 -1.56 -7.73
C THR A 261 -8.21 -1.13 -8.45
N PRO A 262 -9.39 -1.49 -7.95
CA PRO A 262 -10.64 -1.00 -8.53
C PRO A 262 -10.79 0.52 -8.50
N VAL A 263 -10.04 1.25 -7.66
CA VAL A 263 -10.19 2.69 -7.44
C VAL A 263 -9.00 3.53 -7.90
N VAL A 264 -7.81 2.93 -8.03
CA VAL A 264 -6.57 3.62 -8.39
C VAL A 264 -5.62 2.71 -9.18
N PRO A 265 -5.16 3.12 -10.38
CA PRO A 265 -3.93 2.61 -10.97
C PRO A 265 -2.74 3.16 -10.19
N TYR A 266 -1.80 2.31 -9.78
CA TYR A 266 -0.66 2.74 -8.97
C TYR A 266 0.65 2.06 -9.41
N ASN A 267 1.73 2.80 -9.34
CA ASN A 267 3.05 2.43 -9.86
C ASN A 267 4.11 2.87 -8.87
N GLY A 268 5.27 2.25 -8.93
CA GLY A 268 6.38 2.61 -8.06
C GLY A 268 7.67 1.91 -8.45
N GLY A 269 8.69 2.09 -7.62
CA GLY A 269 9.94 1.37 -7.77
C GLY A 269 10.66 1.21 -6.44
N ILE A 270 11.26 0.04 -6.24
CA ILE A 270 12.00 -0.28 -5.03
C ILE A 270 13.36 -0.89 -5.34
N LEU A 271 14.32 -0.63 -4.45
CA LEU A 271 15.57 -1.37 -4.36
C LEU A 271 15.44 -2.39 -3.23
N LEU A 272 15.62 -3.67 -3.55
CA LEU A 272 15.55 -4.77 -2.60
C LEU A 272 16.95 -5.34 -2.31
N SER A 273 17.20 -5.71 -1.05
CA SER A 273 18.43 -6.39 -0.63
C SER A 273 18.19 -7.54 0.31
N ARG A 274 18.98 -8.61 0.15
CA ARG A 274 19.12 -9.68 1.17
C ARG A 274 20.47 -9.67 1.88
N ALA A 275 21.40 -8.81 1.44
CA ALA A 275 22.73 -8.69 2.05
C ALA A 275 22.72 -7.82 3.33
N GLY A 276 21.74 -6.92 3.46
CA GLY A 276 21.59 -6.06 4.62
C GLY A 276 20.25 -5.32 4.62
N ARG A 277 19.98 -4.60 5.71
CA ARG A 277 18.72 -3.88 5.94
C ARG A 277 18.78 -2.38 5.60
N THR A 278 19.98 -1.85 5.33
CA THR A 278 20.23 -0.42 5.07
C THR A 278 21.00 -0.21 3.78
N VAL A 279 20.94 1.00 3.23
CA VAL A 279 21.67 1.41 2.02
C VAL A 279 23.20 1.26 2.11
N ASP A 280 23.77 1.28 3.32
CA ASP A 280 25.21 1.10 3.54
C ASP A 280 25.72 -0.30 3.16
N SER A 281 24.81 -1.27 3.06
CA SER A 281 25.13 -2.63 2.62
C SER A 281 25.42 -2.73 1.12
N ILE A 282 25.05 -1.71 0.32
CA ILE A 282 25.15 -1.79 -1.14
C ILE A 282 26.60 -1.52 -1.58
N PRO A 283 27.27 -2.47 -2.27
CA PRO A 283 28.59 -2.23 -2.81
C PRO A 283 28.58 -1.11 -3.85
N GLU A 284 29.65 -0.31 -3.94
CA GLU A 284 29.66 0.86 -4.83
C GLU A 284 29.47 0.49 -6.31
N TYR A 285 30.02 -0.63 -6.77
CA TYR A 285 29.81 -1.09 -8.14
C TYR A 285 28.34 -1.45 -8.43
N VAL A 286 27.59 -1.89 -7.42
CA VAL A 286 26.14 -2.17 -7.53
C VAL A 286 25.38 -0.84 -7.61
N ASN A 287 25.74 0.15 -6.78
CA ASN A 287 25.19 1.50 -6.87
C ASN A 287 25.38 2.11 -8.26
N ASP A 288 26.58 1.99 -8.84
CA ASP A 288 26.88 2.54 -10.16
C ASP A 288 26.03 1.90 -11.28
N ILE A 289 25.80 0.59 -11.20
CA ILE A 289 24.92 -0.11 -12.14
C ILE A 289 23.47 0.36 -11.95
N PHE A 290 22.99 0.48 -10.71
CA PHE A 290 21.64 0.96 -10.44
C PHE A 290 21.43 2.40 -10.90
N ARG A 291 22.39 3.32 -10.68
CA ARG A 291 22.34 4.70 -11.22
C ARG A 291 22.21 4.69 -12.75
N SER A 292 23.02 3.87 -13.42
CA SER A 292 23.01 3.74 -14.88
C SER A 292 21.66 3.21 -15.39
N VAL A 293 21.11 2.18 -14.75
CA VAL A 293 19.83 1.58 -15.13
C VAL A 293 18.65 2.51 -14.84
N ALA A 294 18.59 3.11 -13.65
CA ALA A 294 17.54 4.02 -13.21
C ALA A 294 17.38 5.21 -14.17
N LYS A 295 18.50 5.74 -14.69
CA LYS A 295 18.51 6.82 -15.67
C LYS A 295 17.73 6.48 -16.95
N ARG A 296 17.68 5.21 -17.38
CA ARG A 296 16.91 4.78 -18.57
C ARG A 296 15.40 4.98 -18.40
N PHE A 297 14.94 5.01 -17.15
CA PHE A 297 13.54 5.16 -16.76
C PHE A 297 13.23 6.56 -16.23
N ASN A 298 14.16 7.52 -16.41
CA ASN A 298 14.07 8.86 -15.83
C ASN A 298 13.97 8.88 -14.30
N ILE A 299 14.53 7.87 -13.62
CA ILE A 299 14.62 7.82 -12.17
C ILE A 299 15.96 8.42 -11.74
N VAL A 300 15.92 9.40 -10.83
CA VAL A 300 17.13 9.92 -10.18
C VAL A 300 17.43 9.05 -8.96
N TYR A 301 18.31 8.07 -9.15
CA TYR A 301 18.63 7.03 -8.15
C TYR A 301 19.05 7.56 -6.77
N ASP A 302 19.86 8.61 -6.77
CA ASP A 302 20.36 9.20 -5.52
C ASP A 302 19.30 10.04 -4.81
N GLU A 303 18.18 10.32 -5.47
CA GLU A 303 17.02 11.03 -4.90
C GLU A 303 15.90 10.09 -4.43
N MET A 304 16.00 8.79 -4.70
CA MET A 304 15.09 7.78 -4.15
C MET A 304 15.12 7.81 -2.62
N CYS A 305 13.95 7.65 -1.99
CA CYS A 305 13.81 7.71 -0.55
C CYS A 305 14.50 6.50 0.11
N PRO A 306 15.41 6.68 1.07
CA PRO A 306 15.97 5.54 1.79
C PRO A 306 15.00 4.99 2.85
N SER A 307 15.04 3.68 3.07
CA SER A 307 14.40 2.98 4.20
C SER A 307 15.47 2.47 5.15
N THR A 308 15.24 2.60 6.47
CA THR A 308 16.21 2.17 7.49
C THR A 308 15.93 0.76 8.00
N ASN A 309 14.67 0.32 7.97
CA ASN A 309 14.21 -0.99 8.47
C ASN A 309 14.59 -1.28 9.94
N GLU A 310 14.97 -0.25 10.71
CA GLU A 310 15.31 -0.37 12.13
C GLU A 310 14.09 -0.77 12.98
N ALA A 311 12.90 -0.36 12.54
CA ALA A 311 11.64 -0.67 13.19
C ALA A 311 11.05 -2.04 12.75
N CYS A 312 11.76 -2.79 11.91
CA CYS A 312 11.30 -4.11 11.47
C CYS A 312 11.59 -5.19 12.50
N PRO A 313 10.64 -6.11 12.73
CA PRO A 313 10.85 -7.27 13.60
C PRO A 313 11.94 -8.26 13.10
#